data_AF-A0A813K2M8-F1
#
_entry.id   AF-A0A813K2M8-F1
#
_cell.length_a   1.000
_cell.length_b   1.000
_cell.length_c   1.000
_cell.angle_alpha   90.00
_cell.angle_beta   90.00
_cell.angle_gamma   90.00
#
_symmetry.space_group_name_H-M   'P 1'
#
loop_
_entity.id
_entity.type
_entity.pdbx_description
1 polymer ?
#
loop_
_entity_poly.entity_id
_entity_poly.type
_entity_poly.pdbx_seq_one_letter_code
_entity_poly.pdbx_strand_id
1 'polypeptide(L)'
;MQASLVKYNTPILISTTGASKGKKDKDKKKDAQPTMSQTEDILNSILPPREWTQEDQLWVQYVSSTPATRADVVNLQEDLDKWLQQRQARETGICPIREELYSQCFDELIRQVTIICAERGLLLLRVRDEIRMTICAYQSLYESSIAFGMRKALQAEQRRNQHNKRMK
;
A
#
# COMPACT_ATOMS: atom_id res chain seq x y z
N MET A 1 -4.37 7.61 13.54
CA MET A 1 -4.56 6.46 12.64
C MET A 1 -4.70 6.98 11.22
N GLN A 2 -3.95 6.43 10.26
CA GLN A 2 -4.14 6.75 8.85
C GLN A 2 -5.48 6.16 8.39
N ALA A 3 -6.39 7.00 7.91
CA ALA A 3 -7.66 6.55 7.34
C ALA A 3 -7.37 5.65 6.13
N SER A 4 -7.97 4.46 6.11
CA SER A 4 -7.83 3.51 5.00
C SER A 4 -9.16 2.86 4.65
N LEU A 5 -9.35 2.57 3.36
CA LEU A 5 -10.53 1.83 2.88
C LEU A 5 -10.46 0.33 3.23
N VAL A 6 -9.28 -0.19 3.53
CA VAL A 6 -9.09 -1.58 3.95
C VAL A 6 -9.55 -1.77 5.38
N LYS A 7 -10.31 -2.83 5.63
CA LYS A 7 -10.83 -3.15 6.97
C LYS A 7 -9.77 -3.84 7.82
N TYR A 8 -9.33 -3.15 8.87
CA TYR A 8 -8.37 -3.66 9.84
C TYR A 8 -9.03 -4.01 11.18
N ASN A 9 -8.40 -4.92 11.92
CA ASN A 9 -8.76 -5.22 13.31
C ASN A 9 -8.21 -4.14 14.25
N THR A 10 -8.62 -4.19 15.52
CA THR A 10 -8.06 -3.34 16.57
C THR A 10 -6.56 -3.61 16.70
N PRO A 11 -5.71 -2.57 16.81
CA PRO A 11 -4.28 -2.75 16.94
C PRO A 11 -3.91 -3.46 18.25
N ILE A 12 -2.88 -4.29 18.18
CA ILE A 12 -2.37 -5.12 19.28
C ILE A 12 -0.98 -4.61 19.68
N LEU A 13 -0.72 -4.51 20.97
CA LEU A 13 0.57 -4.12 21.54
C LEU A 13 1.48 -5.35 21.66
N ILE A 14 2.69 -5.30 21.10
CA ILE A 14 3.64 -6.44 21.09
C ILE A 14 4.78 -6.27 22.12
N SER A 15 5.25 -5.04 22.42
CA SER A 15 6.24 -4.80 23.49
C SER A 15 6.33 -3.33 23.91
N THR A 16 6.69 -3.08 25.18
CA THR A 16 7.17 -1.78 25.71
C THR A 16 8.70 -1.85 25.84
N THR A 17 9.47 -1.00 25.16
CA THR A 17 10.95 -1.00 25.25
C THR A 17 11.48 -0.34 26.53
N GLY A 18 10.83 -0.57 27.68
CA GLY A 18 11.17 0.07 28.96
C GLY A 18 10.75 -0.70 30.20
N ALA A 19 11.34 -1.89 30.45
CA ALA A 19 11.34 -2.51 31.78
C ALA A 19 12.56 -3.46 31.99
N SER A 20 13.63 -2.89 32.55
CA SER A 20 14.55 -3.43 33.57
C SER A 20 15.00 -4.92 33.58
N LYS A 21 16.32 -5.12 33.54
CA LYS A 21 17.07 -6.23 34.15
C LYS A 21 16.59 -6.51 35.59
N GLY A 22 16.26 -7.78 35.90
CA GLY A 22 16.38 -8.31 37.27
C GLY A 22 15.35 -9.36 37.71
N LYS A 23 15.87 -10.59 37.95
CA LYS A 23 15.41 -11.64 38.89
C LYS A 23 14.25 -12.58 38.49
N LYS A 24 14.57 -13.88 38.61
CA LYS A 24 13.68 -15.06 38.62
C LYS A 24 12.55 -14.89 39.65
N ASP A 25 11.31 -15.19 39.27
CA ASP A 25 10.52 -16.26 39.89
C ASP A 25 9.31 -16.65 39.01
N LYS A 26 8.80 -17.84 39.30
CA LYS A 26 7.76 -18.61 38.62
C LYS A 26 6.42 -17.88 38.38
N ASP A 27 5.77 -18.40 37.35
CA ASP A 27 4.32 -18.43 37.12
C ASP A 27 3.67 -17.16 36.58
N LYS A 28 3.49 -17.12 35.24
CA LYS A 28 2.37 -16.43 34.59
C LYS A 28 2.24 -16.88 33.13
N LYS A 29 1.04 -17.40 32.84
CA LYS A 29 0.36 -17.56 31.55
C LYS A 29 1.24 -17.37 30.31
N LYS A 30 1.49 -18.47 29.61
CA LYS A 30 1.73 -18.44 28.16
C LYS A 30 0.52 -17.73 27.55
N ASP A 31 0.71 -16.48 27.15
CA ASP A 31 -0.22 -15.83 26.22
C ASP A 31 -0.33 -16.75 25.02
N ALA A 32 -1.54 -17.28 24.84
CA ALA A 32 -1.88 -18.09 23.69
C ALA A 32 -1.63 -17.22 22.47
N GLN A 33 -0.58 -17.54 21.70
CA GLN A 33 -0.59 -17.19 20.28
C GLN A 33 -1.95 -17.67 19.76
N PRO A 34 -2.81 -16.77 19.26
CA PRO A 34 -4.04 -17.23 18.64
C PRO A 34 -3.61 -18.18 17.54
N THR A 35 -4.14 -19.40 17.57
CA THR A 35 -3.97 -20.34 16.47
C THR A 35 -4.58 -19.65 15.25
N MET A 36 -3.74 -19.03 14.43
CA MET A 36 -4.19 -18.29 13.26
C MET A 36 -4.88 -19.28 12.33
N SER A 37 -6.06 -18.88 11.85
CA SER A 37 -6.76 -19.69 10.86
C SER A 37 -5.96 -19.69 9.56
N GLN A 38 -6.07 -20.76 8.76
CA GLN A 38 -5.43 -20.83 7.43
C GLN A 38 -5.77 -19.61 6.56
N THR A 39 -6.97 -19.05 6.71
CA THR A 39 -7.41 -17.83 6.03
C THR A 39 -6.64 -16.58 6.48
N GLU A 40 -6.36 -16.46 7.78
CA GLU A 40 -5.58 -15.34 8.32
C GLU A 40 -4.12 -15.38 7.88
N ASP A 41 -3.51 -16.56 7.82
CA ASP A 41 -2.16 -16.72 7.29
C ASP A 41 -2.07 -16.29 5.82
N ILE A 42 -3.05 -16.69 5.01
CA ILE A 42 -3.14 -16.26 3.62
C ILE A 42 -3.36 -14.75 3.55
N LEU A 43 -4.30 -14.19 4.31
CA LEU A 43 -4.54 -12.74 4.32
C LEU A 43 -3.29 -11.95 4.68
N ASN A 44 -2.54 -12.39 5.69
CA ASN A 44 -1.29 -11.75 6.10
C ASN A 44 -0.19 -11.85 5.03
N SER A 45 -0.18 -12.91 4.22
CA SER A 45 0.74 -13.03 3.08
C SER A 45 0.40 -12.09 1.92
N ILE A 46 -0.90 -11.83 1.70
CA ILE A 46 -1.40 -10.99 0.60
C ILE A 46 -1.34 -9.50 0.97
N LEU A 47 -1.74 -9.18 2.20
CA LEU A 47 -1.83 -7.84 2.76
C LEU A 47 -1.10 -7.84 4.11
N PRO A 48 0.19 -7.50 4.13
CA PRO A 48 0.98 -7.57 5.35
C PRO A 48 0.40 -6.63 6.42
N PRO A 49 0.50 -7.00 7.71
CA PRO A 49 0.00 -6.19 8.81
C PRO A 49 0.75 -4.85 8.87
N ARG A 50 0.07 -3.82 9.37
CA ARG A 50 0.68 -2.51 9.60
C ARG A 50 1.41 -2.54 10.93
N GLU A 51 2.64 -2.07 10.94
CA GLU A 51 3.45 -1.97 12.15
C GLU A 51 3.87 -0.51 12.36
N TRP A 52 3.73 -0.02 13.59
CA TRP A 52 4.23 1.30 13.96
C TRP A 52 4.67 1.35 15.42
N THR A 53 5.59 2.25 15.72
CA THR A 53 6.04 2.51 17.08
C THR A 53 5.41 3.81 17.58
N GLN A 54 4.80 3.77 18.76
CA GLN A 54 4.26 4.94 19.44
C GLN A 54 4.72 4.89 20.89
N GLU A 55 5.39 5.93 21.40
CA GLU A 55 5.82 5.99 22.82
C GLU A 55 6.60 4.74 23.28
N ASP A 56 7.61 4.32 22.51
CA ASP A 56 8.42 3.11 22.82
C ASP A 56 7.60 1.80 22.88
N GLN A 57 6.41 1.82 22.28
CA GLN A 57 5.53 0.67 22.16
C GLN A 57 5.36 0.26 20.71
N LEU A 58 5.61 -1.01 20.40
CA LEU A 58 5.39 -1.58 19.07
C LEU A 58 3.93 -2.03 18.93
N TRP A 59 3.21 -1.43 18.00
CA TRP A 59 1.83 -1.75 17.65
C TRP A 59 1.78 -2.45 16.30
N VAL A 60 0.96 -3.49 16.23
CA VAL A 60 0.69 -4.22 15.00
C VAL A 60 -0.81 -4.29 14.76
N GLN A 61 -1.20 -4.04 13.52
CA GLN A 61 -2.58 -4.05 13.09
C GLN A 61 -2.77 -5.00 11.92
N TYR A 62 -3.50 -6.08 12.19
CA TYR A 62 -3.82 -7.11 11.21
C TYR A 62 -5.06 -6.74 10.40
N VAL A 63 -5.11 -7.26 9.17
CA VAL A 63 -6.27 -7.17 8.31
C VAL A 63 -7.41 -8.01 8.89
N SER A 64 -8.65 -7.53 8.77
CA SER A 64 -9.79 -8.25 9.32
C SER A 64 -10.11 -9.50 8.50
N SER A 65 -10.25 -10.64 9.19
CA SER A 65 -10.74 -11.91 8.62
C SER A 65 -12.27 -11.99 8.56
N THR A 66 -12.99 -10.93 8.95
CA THR A 66 -14.45 -10.90 8.93
C THR A 66 -15.00 -10.88 7.50
N PRO A 67 -15.91 -11.82 7.13
CA PRO A 67 -16.58 -11.81 5.84
C PRO A 67 -17.36 -10.52 5.61
N ALA A 68 -17.37 -10.03 4.38
CA ALA A 68 -18.13 -8.83 4.02
C ALA A 68 -19.59 -9.17 3.67
N THR A 69 -20.49 -8.26 4.03
CA THR A 69 -21.90 -8.27 3.65
C THR A 69 -22.14 -7.36 2.44
N ARG A 70 -23.32 -7.45 1.82
CA ARG A 70 -23.72 -6.52 0.74
C ARG A 70 -23.67 -5.06 1.19
N ALA A 71 -24.02 -4.78 2.43
CA ALA A 71 -23.98 -3.42 2.98
C ALA A 71 -22.54 -2.91 3.10
N ASP A 72 -21.59 -3.76 3.50
CA ASP A 72 -20.17 -3.38 3.58
C ASP A 72 -19.61 -2.96 2.21
N VAL A 73 -20.02 -3.64 1.13
CA VAL A 73 -19.59 -3.31 -0.24
C VAL A 73 -20.16 -1.96 -0.69
N VAL A 74 -21.42 -1.67 -0.36
CA VAL A 74 -22.02 -0.36 -0.66
C VAL A 74 -21.32 0.74 0.12
N ASN A 75 -21.05 0.54 1.41
CA ASN A 75 -20.33 1.51 2.23
C ASN A 75 -18.91 1.77 1.69
N LEU A 76 -18.20 0.72 1.24
CA LEU A 76 -16.88 0.87 0.62
C LEU A 76 -16.92 1.76 -0.62
N GLN A 77 -17.95 1.61 -1.47
CA GLN A 77 -18.14 2.45 -2.64
C GLN A 77 -18.39 3.91 -2.21
N GLU A 78 -19.32 4.13 -1.28
CA GLU A 78 -19.66 5.48 -0.79
C GLU A 78 -18.45 6.17 -0.14
N ASP A 79 -17.64 5.44 0.64
CA ASP A 79 -16.42 5.96 1.25
C ASP A 79 -15.36 6.30 0.20
N LEU A 80 -15.20 5.47 -0.84
CA LEU A 80 -14.30 5.76 -1.96
C LEU A 80 -14.71 7.05 -2.68
N ASP A 81 -15.99 7.18 -3.04
CA ASP A 81 -16.52 8.35 -3.74
C ASP A 81 -16.36 9.62 -2.89
N LYS A 82 -16.68 9.52 -1.60
CA LYS A 82 -16.49 10.60 -0.63
C LYS A 82 -15.03 11.01 -0.52
N TRP A 83 -14.10 10.07 -0.46
CA TRP A 83 -12.66 10.39 -0.31
C TRP A 83 -12.08 10.96 -1.59
N LEU A 84 -12.51 10.49 -2.77
CA LEU A 84 -12.14 11.08 -4.05
C LEU A 84 -12.56 12.55 -4.13
N GLN A 85 -13.79 12.87 -3.70
CA GLN A 85 -14.28 14.25 -3.64
C GLN A 85 -13.55 15.10 -2.61
N GLN A 86 -13.43 14.59 -1.37
CA GLN A 86 -12.79 15.32 -0.26
C GLN A 86 -11.32 15.63 -0.53
N ARG A 87 -10.58 14.70 -1.15
CA ARG A 87 -9.18 14.90 -1.54
C ARG A 87 -9.03 15.56 -2.90
N GLN A 88 -10.12 15.98 -3.55
CA GLN A 88 -10.14 16.64 -4.86
C GLN A 88 -9.33 15.88 -5.93
N ALA A 89 -9.55 14.57 -6.01
CA ALA A 89 -8.90 13.74 -7.03
C ALA A 89 -9.35 14.18 -8.44
N ARG A 90 -8.41 14.18 -9.40
CA ARG A 90 -8.71 14.54 -10.79
C ARG A 90 -9.48 13.42 -11.48
N GLU A 91 -10.54 13.77 -12.21
CA GLU A 91 -11.35 12.82 -12.98
C GLU A 91 -10.63 12.34 -14.26
N THR A 92 -9.74 13.14 -14.82
CA THR A 92 -9.01 12.83 -16.06
C THR A 92 -7.51 12.97 -15.88
N GLY A 93 -6.74 12.15 -16.62
CA GLY A 93 -5.28 12.14 -16.56
C GLY A 93 -4.71 11.44 -15.33
N ILE A 94 -3.39 11.52 -15.17
CA ILE A 94 -2.66 10.90 -14.06
C ILE A 94 -2.94 11.66 -12.77
N CYS A 95 -3.40 10.95 -11.73
CA CYS A 95 -3.70 11.51 -10.42
C CYS A 95 -3.25 10.56 -9.30
N PRO A 96 -2.26 10.95 -8.48
CA PRO A 96 -1.71 10.07 -7.44
C PRO A 96 -2.73 9.77 -6.33
N ILE A 97 -3.58 10.74 -5.99
CA ILE A 97 -4.65 10.57 -4.99
C ILE A 97 -5.64 9.49 -5.46
N ARG A 98 -6.02 9.54 -6.74
CA ARG A 98 -6.91 8.53 -7.32
C ARG A 98 -6.25 7.17 -7.36
N GLU A 99 -5.00 7.10 -7.82
CA GLU A 99 -4.23 5.85 -7.83
C GLU A 99 -4.14 5.22 -6.44
N GLU A 100 -3.83 6.01 -5.41
CA GLU A 100 -3.77 5.56 -4.02
C GLU A 100 -5.12 5.02 -3.54
N LEU A 101 -6.21 5.77 -3.74
CA LEU A 101 -7.55 5.36 -3.28
C LEU A 101 -8.06 4.11 -3.99
N TYR A 102 -7.86 4.01 -5.31
CA TYR A 102 -8.22 2.81 -6.07
C TYR A 102 -7.34 1.61 -5.69
N SER A 103 -6.05 1.83 -5.39
CA SER A 103 -5.20 0.76 -4.87
C SER A 103 -5.71 0.24 -3.52
N GLN A 104 -6.09 1.13 -2.60
CA GLN A 104 -6.66 0.73 -1.31
C GLN A 104 -7.99 0.00 -1.47
N CYS A 105 -8.87 0.48 -2.35
CA CYS A 105 -10.14 -0.19 -2.65
C CYS A 105 -9.90 -1.59 -3.23
N PHE A 106 -8.94 -1.73 -4.15
CA PHE A 106 -8.61 -3.03 -4.72
C PHE A 106 -8.02 -4.00 -3.71
N ASP A 107 -7.18 -3.51 -2.79
CA ASP A 107 -6.68 -4.31 -1.66
C ASP A 107 -7.84 -4.78 -0.74
N GLU A 108 -8.84 -3.94 -0.48
CA GLU A 108 -10.04 -4.35 0.26
C GLU A 108 -10.88 -5.39 -0.50
N LEU A 109 -11.02 -5.25 -1.82
CA LEU A 109 -11.68 -6.28 -2.64
C LEU A 109 -10.91 -7.61 -2.60
N ILE A 110 -9.58 -7.57 -2.67
CA ILE A 110 -8.75 -8.78 -2.53
C ILE A 110 -8.97 -9.41 -1.16
N ARG A 111 -9.02 -8.64 -0.07
CA ARG A 111 -9.34 -9.14 1.28
C ARG A 111 -10.69 -9.86 1.29
N GLN A 112 -11.75 -9.21 0.80
CA GLN A 112 -13.10 -9.76 0.78
C GLN A 112 -13.19 -11.05 -0.06
N VAL A 113 -12.60 -11.05 -1.26
CA VAL A 113 -12.61 -12.22 -2.15
C VAL A 113 -11.79 -13.37 -1.56
N THR A 114 -10.65 -13.09 -0.92
CA THR A 114 -9.82 -14.11 -0.27
C THR A 114 -10.57 -14.83 0.84
N ILE A 115 -11.37 -14.09 1.63
CA ILE A 115 -12.18 -14.68 2.70
C ILE A 115 -13.26 -15.62 2.15
N ILE A 116 -13.81 -15.31 0.97
CA ILE A 116 -14.80 -16.16 0.29
C ILE A 116 -14.12 -17.37 -0.35
N CYS A 117 -13.00 -17.16 -1.05
CA CYS A 117 -12.24 -18.16 -1.78
C CYS A 117 -10.79 -17.68 -1.95
N ALA A 118 -9.88 -18.34 -1.24
CA ALA A 118 -8.48 -17.93 -1.15
C ALA A 118 -7.79 -17.96 -2.53
N GLU A 119 -8.09 -18.94 -3.36
CA GLU A 119 -7.48 -19.12 -4.68
C GLU A 119 -7.82 -17.96 -5.62
N ARG A 120 -9.06 -17.45 -5.55
CA ARG A 120 -9.48 -16.25 -6.29
C ARG A 120 -8.78 -15.01 -5.77
N GLY A 121 -8.64 -14.88 -4.45
CA GLY A 121 -7.87 -13.80 -3.84
C GLY A 121 -6.42 -13.78 -4.30
N LEU A 122 -5.75 -14.94 -4.29
CA LEU A 122 -4.38 -15.10 -4.78
C LEU A 122 -4.24 -14.82 -6.28
N LEU A 123 -5.25 -15.13 -7.09
CA LEU A 123 -5.26 -14.76 -8.50
C LEU A 123 -5.33 -13.24 -8.67
N LEU A 124 -6.22 -12.56 -7.94
CA LEU A 124 -6.34 -11.09 -7.98
C LEU A 124 -5.05 -10.41 -7.51
N LEU A 125 -4.39 -10.97 -6.49
CA LEU A 125 -3.07 -10.51 -6.04
C LEU A 125 -2.05 -10.51 -7.19
N ARG A 126 -1.96 -11.61 -7.95
CA ARG A 126 -1.02 -11.70 -9.08
C ARG A 126 -1.34 -10.67 -10.16
N VAL A 127 -2.61 -10.51 -10.50
CA VAL A 127 -3.06 -9.50 -11.47
C VAL A 127 -2.69 -8.09 -11.01
N ARG A 128 -2.89 -7.77 -9.72
CA ARG A 128 -2.49 -6.49 -9.12
C ARG A 128 -0.99 -6.24 -9.31
N ASP A 129 -0.17 -7.22 -8.96
CA ASP A 129 1.28 -7.07 -8.95
C ASP A 129 1.84 -6.98 -10.38
N GLU A 130 1.25 -7.70 -11.35
CA GLU A 130 1.57 -7.59 -12.77
C GLU A 130 1.24 -6.19 -13.33
N ILE A 131 0.07 -5.63 -12.99
CA ILE A 131 -0.31 -4.27 -13.41
C ILE A 131 0.64 -3.24 -12.79
N ARG A 132 0.99 -3.38 -11.51
CA ARG A 132 1.96 -2.49 -10.84
C ARG A 132 3.34 -2.56 -11.49
N MET A 133 3.83 -3.76 -11.82
CA MET A 133 5.08 -3.95 -12.55
C MET A 133 5.03 -3.27 -13.92
N THR A 134 3.92 -3.43 -14.65
CA THR A 134 3.72 -2.82 -15.97
C THR A 134 3.73 -1.29 -15.90
N ILE A 135 3.04 -0.70 -14.93
CA ILE A 135 3.03 0.75 -14.70
C ILE A 135 4.44 1.27 -14.36
N CYS A 136 5.16 0.57 -13.47
CA CYS A 136 6.54 0.91 -13.10
C CYS A 136 7.50 0.87 -14.30
N ALA A 137 7.35 -0.13 -15.18
CA ALA A 137 8.12 -0.20 -16.42
C ALA A 137 7.82 1.00 -17.35
N TYR A 138 6.55 1.38 -17.50
CA TYR A 138 6.18 2.57 -18.29
C TYR A 138 6.70 3.87 -17.67
N GLN A 139 6.65 4.02 -16.35
CA GLN A 139 7.23 5.17 -15.64
C GLN A 139 8.73 5.28 -15.90
N SER A 140 9.46 4.17 -15.76
CA SER A 140 10.91 4.11 -16.01
C SER A 140 11.27 4.48 -17.46
N LEU A 141 10.48 3.99 -18.43
CA LEU A 141 10.66 4.32 -19.84
C LEU A 141 10.37 5.80 -20.13
N TYR A 142 9.33 6.35 -19.52
CA TYR A 142 8.95 7.75 -19.66
C TYR A 142 10.04 8.69 -19.09
N GLU A 143 10.54 8.40 -17.89
CA GLU A 143 11.65 9.14 -17.27
C GLU A 143 12.91 9.09 -18.14
N SER A 144 13.26 7.90 -18.65
CA SER A 144 14.38 7.71 -19.57
C SER A 144 14.23 8.53 -20.86
N SER A 145 13.01 8.59 -21.38
CA SER A 145 12.67 9.33 -22.61
C SER A 145 12.79 10.84 -22.42
N ILE A 146 12.29 11.36 -21.29
CA ILE A 146 12.47 12.78 -20.92
C ILE A 146 13.95 13.11 -20.77
N ALA A 147 14.70 12.28 -20.03
CA ALA A 147 16.14 12.50 -19.82
C ALA A 147 16.93 12.48 -21.13
N PHE A 148 16.55 11.62 -22.08
CA PHE A 148 17.12 11.64 -23.43
C PHE A 148 16.79 12.95 -24.17
N GLY A 149 15.53 13.37 -24.16
CA GLY A 149 15.08 14.62 -24.78
C GLY A 149 15.82 15.85 -24.25
N MET A 150 15.93 15.98 -22.93
CA MET A 150 16.68 17.07 -22.27
C MET A 150 18.16 17.08 -22.67
N ARG A 151 18.82 15.92 -22.68
CA ARG A 151 20.23 15.82 -23.11
C ARG A 151 20.40 16.27 -24.57
N LYS A 152 19.50 15.89 -25.46
CA LYS A 152 19.57 16.29 -26.88
C LYS A 152 19.32 17.79 -27.07
N ALA A 153 18.38 18.37 -26.33
CA ALA A 153 18.15 19.82 -26.35
C ALA A 153 19.40 20.60 -25.91
N LEU A 154 20.01 20.20 -24.78
CA LEU A 154 21.25 20.81 -24.29
C LEU A 154 22.43 20.65 -25.27
N GLN A 155 22.59 19.47 -25.87
CA GLN A 155 23.62 19.23 -26.89
C GLN A 155 23.44 20.13 -28.12
N ALA A 156 22.20 20.33 -28.58
CA ALA A 156 21.90 21.20 -29.71
C ALA A 156 22.24 22.66 -29.39
N GLU A 157 21.89 23.13 -28.19
CA GLU A 157 22.20 24.48 -27.73
C GLU A 157 23.72 24.72 -27.62
N GLN A 158 24.46 23.79 -27.04
CA GLN A 158 25.92 23.86 -26.95
C GLN A 158 26.57 23.94 -28.34
N ARG A 159 26.13 23.10 -29.29
CA ARG A 159 26.63 23.12 -30.67
C ARG A 159 26.35 24.45 -31.36
N ARG A 160 25.14 25.01 -31.19
CA ARG A 160 24.79 26.34 -31.72
C ARG A 160 25.68 27.43 -31.12
N ASN A 161 25.90 27.41 -29.80
CA ASN A 161 26.74 28.39 -29.13
C ASN A 161 28.21 28.30 -29.57
N GLN A 162 28.73 27.09 -29.76
CA GLN A 162 30.07 26.87 -30.31
C GLN A 162 30.20 27.38 -31.75
N HIS A 163 29.19 27.12 -32.59
CA HIS A 163 29.16 27.61 -33.96
C HIS A 163 29.13 29.15 -34.00
N ASN A 164 28.26 29.78 -33.20
CA ASN A 164 28.17 31.24 -33.12
C ASN A 164 29.48 31.89 -32.64
N LYS A 165 30.23 31.24 -31.73
CA LYS A 165 31.55 31.71 -31.29
C LYS A 165 32.62 31.64 -32.39
N ARG A 166 32.50 30.71 -33.36
CA ARG A 166 33.44 30.58 -34.49
C ARG A 166 33.15 31.57 -35.62
N MET A 167 31.93 32.07 -35.70
CA MET A 167 31.50 33.04 -36.72
C MET A 167 31.81 34.50 -36.32
N LYS A 168 32.24 34.73 -35.09
CA LYS A 168 32.72 36.03 -34.58
C LYS A 168 34.23 36.01 -34.52
#